data_AF-D4LE37-F1
#
_entry.id   AF-D4LE37-F1
#
_cell.length_a   1.000
_cell.length_b   1.000
_cell.length_c   1.000
_cell.angle_alpha   90.00
_cell.angle_beta   90.00
_cell.angle_gamma   90.00
#
_symmetry.space_group_name_H-M   'P 1'
#
loop_
_entity.id
_entity.type
_entity.pdbx_description
1 polymer ?
#
loop_
_entity_poly.entity_id
_entity_poly.type
_entity_poly.pdbx_seq_one_letter_code
_entity_poly.pdbx_strand_id
1 'polypeptide(L)'
;MLEPQCAVPVEPDALDPRNYTLSLLEACREKGLLDDTQCGRIRLGLDRIFAETAAEYTKRASSTIPRTAARQLYDAVLFRCDAYLSRLPLSEGIHLLQQGNMEEISHRGMECILDAFTRCKAIFRQAYAIRCRLPIGAYQYAMEHAFDRFCKGYSARFDPRNDCMGIDYPLLGRQAYALPEEGVWFVGTYYSCLLLENQLCRMVPASALAALFAGYARSYHCEPEDLHISAAELLVNQLLTGILLEAAPLQVLFTERNQLLGMPKPDVPSLQAAFHRRYESIMSPPLLAYAEAYIPRFVWEWSIRDGYQMLANWLVLP
;
A
#
# COMPACT_ATOMS: atom_id res chain seq x y z
N MET A 1 34.82 -6.90 -22.12
CA MET A 1 34.63 -5.49 -22.54
C MET A 1 33.13 -5.26 -22.59
N LEU A 2 32.57 -4.69 -21.51
CA LEU A 2 31.18 -4.24 -21.50
C LEU A 2 31.13 -2.94 -22.28
N GLU A 3 30.30 -2.88 -23.33
CA GLU A 3 30.02 -1.63 -24.02
C GLU A 3 29.47 -0.60 -23.02
N PRO A 4 29.85 0.68 -23.13
CA PRO A 4 29.30 1.72 -22.28
C PRO A 4 27.79 1.82 -22.55
N GLN A 5 26.97 1.64 -21.50
CA GLN A 5 25.54 1.96 -21.55
C GLN A 5 25.42 3.41 -22.02
N CYS A 6 24.95 3.59 -23.26
CA CYS A 6 24.63 4.88 -23.81
C CYS A 6 23.61 5.53 -22.88
N ALA A 7 23.98 6.62 -22.20
CA ALA A 7 23.09 7.32 -21.30
C ALA A 7 21.86 7.77 -22.09
N VAL A 8 20.70 7.20 -21.74
CA VAL A 8 19.43 7.59 -22.31
C VAL A 8 19.13 9.02 -21.83
N PRO A 9 18.77 9.97 -22.70
CA PRO A 9 18.57 11.38 -22.32
C PRO A 9 17.26 11.65 -21.56
N VAL A 10 16.69 10.62 -20.93
CA VAL A 10 15.46 10.64 -20.14
C VAL A 10 15.83 10.31 -18.70
N GLU A 11 15.53 11.22 -17.78
CA GLU A 11 15.79 11.04 -16.35
C GLU A 11 14.67 10.17 -15.74
N PRO A 12 14.97 9.01 -15.13
CA PRO A 12 13.94 8.13 -14.55
C PRO A 12 13.08 8.82 -13.49
N ASP A 13 13.69 9.70 -12.68
CA ASP A 13 13.03 10.39 -11.57
C ASP A 13 12.01 11.46 -12.04
N ALA A 14 12.02 11.81 -13.32
CA ALA A 14 11.07 12.75 -13.91
C ALA A 14 9.77 12.07 -14.40
N LEU A 15 9.72 10.74 -14.41
CA LEU A 15 8.56 9.98 -14.90
C LEU A 15 7.49 9.87 -13.81
N ASP A 16 6.22 10.03 -14.19
CA ASP A 16 5.09 9.89 -13.26
C ASP A 16 4.77 8.39 -13.07
N PRO A 17 5.01 7.79 -11.89
CA PRO A 17 4.73 6.38 -11.67
C PRO A 17 3.23 6.01 -11.78
N ARG A 18 2.33 6.99 -11.67
CA ARG A 18 0.87 6.77 -11.81
C ARG A 18 0.38 6.84 -13.25
N ASN A 19 1.16 7.43 -14.15
CA ASN A 19 0.85 7.61 -15.56
C ASN A 19 2.13 7.36 -16.41
N TYR A 20 2.83 6.26 -16.10
CA TYR A 20 4.19 6.01 -16.54
C TYR A 20 4.33 6.06 -18.07
N THR A 21 3.45 5.38 -18.79
CA THR A 21 3.46 5.33 -20.27
C THR A 21 3.31 6.72 -20.87
N LEU A 22 2.39 7.53 -20.36
CA LEU A 22 2.18 8.89 -20.88
C LEU A 22 3.39 9.78 -20.59
N SER A 23 3.89 9.78 -19.35
CA SER A 23 5.08 10.58 -19.00
C SER A 23 6.32 10.15 -19.78
N LEU A 24 6.48 8.86 -20.07
CA LEU A 24 7.57 8.34 -20.88
C LEU A 24 7.43 8.75 -22.35
N LEU A 25 6.22 8.72 -22.92
CA LEU A 25 5.97 9.19 -24.28
C LEU A 25 6.27 10.68 -24.43
N GLU A 26 5.85 11.49 -23.46
CA GLU A 26 6.14 12.93 -23.42
C GLU A 26 7.65 13.19 -23.36
N ALA A 27 8.35 12.56 -22.41
CA ALA A 27 9.79 12.69 -22.28
C ALA A 27 10.54 12.24 -23.55
N CYS A 28 10.14 11.12 -24.15
CA CYS A 28 10.74 10.65 -25.40
C CYS A 28 10.52 11.63 -26.56
N ARG A 29 9.33 12.23 -26.62
CA ARG A 29 9.00 13.20 -27.66
C ARG A 29 9.80 14.49 -27.50
N GLU A 30 9.90 15.02 -26.28
CA GLU A 30 10.67 16.22 -25.97
C GLU A 30 12.15 16.06 -26.29
N LYS A 31 12.70 14.86 -26.09
CA LYS A 31 14.10 14.53 -26.37
C LYS A 31 14.34 14.09 -27.82
N GLY A 32 13.32 14.12 -28.68
CA GLY A 32 13.43 13.72 -30.08
C GLY A 32 13.69 12.23 -30.30
N LEU A 33 13.45 11.39 -29.29
CA LEU A 33 13.57 9.93 -29.37
C LEU A 33 12.38 9.29 -30.11
N LEU A 34 11.28 10.03 -30.26
CA LEU A 34 10.10 9.66 -31.04
C LEU A 34 9.76 10.74 -32.07
N ASP A 35 9.80 10.36 -33.34
CA ASP A 35 9.35 11.20 -34.45
C ASP A 35 7.81 11.19 -34.61
N ASP A 36 7.28 12.04 -35.50
CA ASP A 36 5.84 12.13 -35.76
C ASP A 36 5.23 10.82 -36.26
N THR A 37 5.99 10.04 -37.03
CA THR A 37 5.54 8.77 -37.59
C THR A 37 5.42 7.72 -36.48
N GLN A 38 6.39 7.68 -35.56
CA GLN A 38 6.37 6.83 -34.37
C GLN A 38 5.22 7.20 -33.44
N CYS A 39 5.05 8.50 -33.13
CA CYS A 39 3.92 8.97 -32.32
C CYS A 39 2.57 8.61 -32.96
N GLY A 40 2.44 8.76 -34.29
CA GLY A 40 1.24 8.37 -35.02
C GLY A 40 0.95 6.87 -34.93
N ARG A 41 1.96 6.01 -35.06
CA ARG A 41 1.82 4.55 -34.90
C ARG A 41 1.39 4.16 -33.50
N ILE A 42 2.01 4.72 -32.47
CA ILE A 42 1.65 4.48 -31.06
C ILE A 42 0.20 4.84 -30.80
N ARG A 43 -0.23 6.04 -31.25
CA ARG A 43 -1.61 6.50 -31.11
C ARG A 43 -2.60 5.53 -31.77
N LEU A 44 -2.33 5.13 -33.02
CA LEU A 44 -3.17 4.15 -33.73
C LEU A 44 -3.26 2.81 -33.01
N GLY A 45 -2.14 2.33 -32.42
CA GLY A 45 -2.13 1.09 -31.62
C GLY A 45 -3.00 1.22 -30.37
N LEU A 46 -2.85 2.31 -29.61
CA LEU A 46 -3.69 2.59 -28.43
C LEU A 46 -5.17 2.69 -28.80
N ASP A 47 -5.51 3.41 -29.87
CA ASP A 47 -6.88 3.56 -30.35
C ASP A 47 -7.51 2.21 -30.75
N ARG A 48 -6.73 1.31 -31.36
CA ARG A 48 -7.19 -0.06 -31.69
C ARG A 48 -7.48 -0.89 -30.44
N ILE A 49 -6.57 -0.88 -29.47
CA ILE A 49 -6.74 -1.62 -28.21
C ILE A 49 -7.95 -1.08 -27.45
N PHE A 50 -8.12 0.25 -27.43
CA PHE A 50 -9.29 0.89 -26.86
C PHE A 50 -10.58 0.46 -27.56
N ALA A 51 -10.62 0.52 -28.89
CA ALA A 51 -11.80 0.14 -29.66
C ALA A 51 -12.23 -1.32 -29.40
N GLU A 52 -11.27 -2.24 -29.35
CA GLU A 52 -11.55 -3.64 -29.01
C GLU A 52 -12.04 -3.77 -27.56
N THR A 53 -11.39 -3.10 -26.61
CA THR A 53 -11.80 -3.10 -25.19
C THR A 53 -13.23 -2.56 -25.03
N ALA A 54 -13.59 -1.50 -25.76
CA ALA A 54 -14.93 -0.91 -25.76
C ALA A 54 -15.96 -1.85 -26.41
N ALA A 55 -15.61 -2.48 -27.52
CA ALA A 55 -16.46 -3.47 -28.17
C ALA A 55 -16.76 -4.63 -27.21
N GLU A 56 -15.78 -5.11 -26.45
CA GLU A 56 -16.00 -6.19 -25.50
C GLU A 56 -16.77 -5.76 -24.26
N TYR A 57 -16.55 -4.53 -23.78
CA TYR A 57 -17.30 -3.95 -22.67
C TYR A 57 -18.81 -3.90 -22.99
N THR A 58 -19.18 -3.54 -24.23
CA THR A 58 -20.58 -3.55 -24.68
C THR A 58 -21.06 -4.93 -25.12
N LYS A 59 -20.24 -5.98 -24.96
CA LYS A 59 -20.48 -7.33 -25.52
C LYS A 59 -20.76 -7.29 -27.03
N ARG A 60 -20.17 -6.33 -27.72
CA ARG A 60 -20.32 -6.00 -29.15
C ARG A 60 -21.76 -5.65 -29.53
N ALA A 61 -22.61 -5.32 -28.56
CA ALA A 61 -24.01 -4.98 -28.76
C ALA A 61 -24.22 -3.48 -29.06
N SER A 62 -23.22 -2.64 -28.82
CA SER A 62 -23.30 -1.20 -29.05
C SER A 62 -21.97 -0.65 -29.57
N SER A 63 -22.06 0.26 -30.54
CA SER A 63 -20.97 1.09 -31.03
C SER A 63 -20.81 2.41 -30.25
N THR A 64 -21.72 2.69 -29.32
CA THR A 64 -21.72 3.91 -28.51
C THR A 64 -21.61 3.56 -27.02
N ILE A 65 -20.75 4.29 -26.32
CA ILE A 65 -20.58 4.21 -24.87
C ILE A 65 -20.63 5.62 -24.26
N PRO A 66 -21.10 5.78 -23.01
CA PRO A 66 -21.01 7.05 -22.30
C PRO A 66 -19.56 7.56 -22.23
N ARG A 67 -19.37 8.88 -22.26
CA ARG A 67 -18.03 9.50 -22.21
C ARG A 67 -17.23 9.08 -20.97
N THR A 68 -17.89 8.92 -19.83
CA THR A 68 -17.26 8.46 -18.58
C THR A 68 -16.73 7.03 -18.71
N ALA A 69 -17.51 6.13 -19.30
CA ALA A 69 -17.08 4.77 -19.60
C ALA A 69 -15.94 4.75 -20.63
N ALA A 70 -16.00 5.57 -21.68
CA ALA A 70 -14.92 5.69 -22.65
C ALA A 70 -13.60 6.11 -21.98
N ARG A 71 -13.64 7.12 -21.11
CA ARG A 71 -12.45 7.55 -20.35
C ARG A 71 -11.89 6.42 -19.49
N GLN A 72 -12.75 5.77 -18.70
CA GLN A 72 -12.34 4.65 -17.84
C GLN A 72 -11.69 3.51 -18.65
N LEU A 73 -12.26 3.15 -19.80
CA LEU A 73 -11.71 2.09 -20.64
C LEU A 73 -10.37 2.49 -21.26
N TYR A 74 -10.20 3.76 -21.64
CA TYR A 74 -8.92 4.24 -22.14
C TYR A 74 -7.86 4.28 -21.02
N ASP A 75 -8.25 4.72 -19.82
CA ASP A 75 -7.39 4.68 -18.63
C ASP A 75 -6.98 3.23 -18.28
N ALA A 76 -7.87 2.25 -18.52
CA ALA A 76 -7.55 0.83 -18.37
C ALA A 76 -6.51 0.35 -19.40
N VAL A 77 -6.56 0.83 -20.65
CA VAL A 77 -5.53 0.53 -21.68
C VAL A 77 -4.17 1.06 -21.25
N LEU A 78 -4.12 2.32 -20.78
CA LEU A 78 -2.89 2.94 -20.32
C LEU A 78 -2.34 2.24 -19.08
N PHE A 79 -3.19 1.90 -18.11
CA PHE A 79 -2.76 1.19 -16.92
C PHE A 79 -2.14 -0.18 -17.23
N ARG A 80 -2.65 -0.90 -18.24
CA ARG A 80 -1.99 -2.11 -18.72
C ARG A 80 -0.59 -1.81 -19.26
N CYS A 81 -0.44 -0.78 -20.08
CA CYS A 81 0.87 -0.39 -20.61
C CYS A 81 1.82 -0.02 -19.47
N ASP A 82 1.35 0.75 -18.49
CA ASP A 82 2.11 1.13 -17.28
C ASP A 82 2.59 -0.10 -16.52
N ALA A 83 1.72 -1.10 -16.34
CA ALA A 83 2.03 -2.31 -15.60
C ALA A 83 3.23 -3.07 -16.16
N TYR A 84 3.46 -3.02 -17.48
CA TYR A 84 4.60 -3.64 -18.14
C TYR A 84 5.79 -2.68 -18.26
N LEU A 85 5.60 -1.50 -18.84
CA LEU A 85 6.70 -0.58 -19.15
C LEU A 85 7.44 -0.09 -17.90
N SER A 86 6.75 0.12 -16.78
CA SER A 86 7.37 0.53 -15.51
C SER A 86 8.30 -0.53 -14.90
N ARG A 87 8.25 -1.77 -15.39
CA ARG A 87 9.06 -2.90 -14.90
C ARG A 87 10.27 -3.19 -15.77
N LEU A 88 10.39 -2.53 -16.92
CA LEU A 88 11.50 -2.73 -17.84
C LEU A 88 12.63 -1.74 -17.52
N PRO A 89 13.88 -2.09 -17.86
CA PRO A 89 14.93 -1.09 -18.03
C PRO A 89 14.45 0.03 -18.96
N LEU A 90 14.73 1.29 -18.60
CA LEU A 90 14.25 2.46 -19.33
C LEU A 90 14.55 2.39 -20.84
N SER A 91 15.77 1.97 -21.20
CA SER A 91 16.19 1.82 -22.60
C SER A 91 15.34 0.80 -23.37
N GLU A 92 14.95 -0.30 -22.73
CA GLU A 92 14.10 -1.33 -23.33
C GLU A 92 12.67 -0.82 -23.52
N GLY A 93 12.12 -0.11 -22.53
CA GLY A 93 10.81 0.53 -22.64
C GLY A 93 10.74 1.53 -23.80
N ILE A 94 11.77 2.37 -23.96
CA ILE A 94 11.85 3.32 -25.08
C ILE A 94 11.94 2.60 -26.42
N HIS A 95 12.76 1.55 -26.51
CA HIS A 95 12.91 0.78 -27.74
C HIS A 95 11.58 0.15 -28.18
N LEU A 96 10.80 -0.40 -27.24
CA LEU A 96 9.46 -0.93 -27.54
C LEU A 96 8.50 0.15 -28.04
N LEU A 97 8.52 1.35 -27.44
CA LEU A 97 7.74 2.49 -27.92
C LEU A 97 8.15 2.90 -29.35
N GLN A 98 9.45 2.94 -29.64
CA GLN A 98 9.97 3.27 -30.98
C GLN A 98 9.53 2.29 -32.07
N GLN A 99 9.34 1.02 -31.70
CA GLN A 99 8.78 -0.02 -32.57
C GLN A 99 7.26 0.15 -32.78
N GLY A 100 6.57 0.82 -31.86
CA GLY A 100 5.13 1.09 -31.93
C GLY A 100 4.25 -0.13 -31.65
N ASN A 101 4.78 -1.15 -30.97
CA ASN A 101 4.09 -2.42 -30.71
C ASN A 101 3.21 -2.33 -29.45
N MET A 102 2.19 -1.47 -29.48
CA MET A 102 1.33 -1.20 -28.33
C MET A 102 0.47 -2.41 -27.94
N GLU A 103 0.10 -3.24 -28.90
CA GLU A 103 -0.66 -4.47 -28.68
C GLU A 103 0.12 -5.45 -27.79
N GLU A 104 1.41 -5.66 -28.08
CA GLU A 104 2.26 -6.50 -27.23
C GLU A 104 2.47 -5.88 -25.85
N ILE A 105 2.77 -4.57 -25.78
CA ILE A 105 2.94 -3.86 -24.50
C ILE A 105 1.69 -4.03 -23.62
N SER A 106 0.50 -3.80 -24.18
CA SER A 106 -0.75 -3.92 -23.42
C SER A 106 -1.07 -5.37 -23.04
N HIS A 107 -0.74 -6.33 -23.90
CA HIS A 107 -0.91 -7.76 -23.62
C HIS A 107 -0.02 -8.22 -22.46
N ARG A 108 1.29 -7.92 -22.51
CA ARG A 108 2.24 -8.20 -21.41
C ARG A 108 1.84 -7.47 -20.12
N GLY A 109 1.29 -6.27 -20.25
CA GLY A 109 0.69 -5.51 -19.17
C GLY A 109 -0.43 -6.26 -18.46
N MET A 110 -1.34 -6.85 -19.25
CA MET A 110 -2.42 -7.67 -18.72
C MET A 110 -1.90 -8.90 -17.97
N GLU A 111 -0.90 -9.59 -18.51
CA GLU A 111 -0.24 -10.73 -17.84
C GLU A 111 0.31 -10.31 -16.47
N CYS A 112 1.02 -9.17 -16.41
CA CYS A 112 1.55 -8.63 -15.15
C CYS A 112 0.47 -8.38 -14.09
N ILE A 113 -0.68 -7.84 -14.49
CA ILE A 113 -1.82 -7.56 -13.60
C ILE A 113 -2.45 -8.86 -13.10
N LEU A 114 -2.63 -9.87 -13.97
CA LEU A 114 -3.20 -11.16 -13.60
C LEU A 114 -2.28 -11.96 -12.66
N ASP A 115 -0.97 -11.89 -12.88
CA ASP A 115 0.03 -12.48 -11.98
C ASP A 115 0.02 -11.79 -10.61
N ALA A 116 -0.10 -10.46 -10.59
CA ALA A 116 -0.28 -9.70 -9.36
C ALA A 116 -1.54 -10.11 -8.61
N PHE A 117 -2.65 -10.29 -9.31
CA PHE A 117 -3.92 -10.74 -8.72
C PHE A 117 -3.76 -12.12 -8.09
N THR A 118 -3.02 -13.02 -8.74
CA THR A 118 -2.71 -14.35 -8.22
C THR A 118 -1.84 -14.28 -6.96
N ARG A 119 -0.83 -13.41 -6.93
CA ARG A 119 -0.03 -13.16 -5.73
C ARG A 119 -0.85 -12.56 -4.59
N CYS A 120 -1.76 -11.63 -4.87
CA CYS A 120 -2.67 -11.06 -3.86
C CYS A 120 -3.48 -12.15 -3.16
N LYS A 121 -4.01 -13.13 -3.91
CA LYS A 121 -4.71 -14.29 -3.33
C LYS A 121 -3.81 -15.10 -2.40
N ALA A 122 -2.55 -15.30 -2.75
CA ALA A 122 -1.60 -16.03 -1.90
C ALA A 122 -1.27 -15.27 -0.62
N ILE A 123 -1.01 -13.96 -0.72
CA ILE A 123 -0.71 -13.10 0.44
C ILE A 123 -1.92 -13.00 1.37
N PHE A 124 -3.12 -12.77 0.83
CA PHE A 124 -4.35 -12.73 1.63
C PHE A 124 -4.57 -14.04 2.39
N ARG A 125 -4.39 -15.19 1.76
CA ARG A 125 -4.51 -16.50 2.44
C ARG A 125 -3.56 -16.62 3.63
N GLN A 126 -2.32 -16.15 3.49
CA GLN A 126 -1.37 -16.13 4.59
C GLN A 126 -1.83 -15.19 5.70
N ALA A 127 -2.21 -13.95 5.36
CA ALA A 127 -2.70 -12.98 6.33
C ALA A 127 -3.94 -13.48 7.08
N TYR A 128 -4.88 -14.11 6.37
CA TYR A 128 -6.11 -14.66 6.91
C TYR A 128 -5.87 -15.87 7.83
N ALA A 129 -4.93 -16.74 7.48
CA ALA A 129 -4.58 -17.92 8.28
C ALA A 129 -4.03 -17.54 9.66
N ILE A 130 -3.32 -16.41 9.74
CA ILE A 130 -2.74 -15.91 10.99
C ILE A 130 -3.49 -14.72 11.59
N ARG A 131 -4.69 -14.40 11.12
CA ARG A 131 -5.44 -13.25 11.60
C ARG A 131 -5.70 -13.33 13.11
N CYS A 132 -5.72 -12.19 13.76
CA CYS A 132 -6.08 -12.08 15.16
C CYS A 132 -7.60 -11.95 15.30
N ARG A 133 -8.18 -12.46 16.40
CA ARG A 133 -9.58 -12.20 16.72
C ARG A 133 -9.67 -10.85 17.43
N LEU A 134 -9.73 -9.78 16.65
CA LEU A 134 -9.78 -8.41 17.16
C LEU A 134 -11.22 -7.90 17.18
N PRO A 135 -11.65 -7.19 18.24
CA PRO A 135 -12.98 -6.62 18.33
C PRO A 135 -13.05 -5.27 17.59
N ILE A 136 -12.41 -5.14 16.42
CA ILE A 136 -12.38 -3.90 15.62
C ILE A 136 -13.18 -4.15 14.34
N GLY A 137 -14.29 -3.44 14.15
CA GLY A 137 -15.21 -3.68 13.04
C GLY A 137 -14.54 -3.53 11.68
N ALA A 138 -13.76 -2.46 11.51
CA ALA A 138 -13.01 -2.22 10.28
C ALA A 138 -11.99 -3.34 9.95
N TYR A 139 -11.30 -3.87 10.97
CA TYR A 139 -10.36 -4.99 10.79
C TYR A 139 -11.09 -6.27 10.38
N GLN A 140 -12.19 -6.59 11.07
CA GLN A 140 -13.01 -7.76 10.75
C GLN A 140 -13.51 -7.68 9.31
N TYR A 141 -14.03 -6.52 8.90
CA TYR A 141 -14.45 -6.29 7.51
C TYR A 141 -13.29 -6.50 6.52
N ALA A 142 -12.10 -5.95 6.80
CA ALA A 142 -10.92 -6.13 5.96
C ALA A 142 -10.53 -7.61 5.82
N MET A 143 -10.60 -8.39 6.90
CA MET A 143 -10.24 -9.80 6.88
C MET A 143 -11.34 -10.73 6.33
N GLU A 144 -12.61 -10.41 6.50
CA GLU A 144 -13.72 -11.34 6.26
C GLU A 144 -14.54 -11.02 5.00
N HIS A 145 -14.53 -9.76 4.53
CA HIS A 145 -15.40 -9.31 3.44
C HIS A 145 -14.66 -8.58 2.31
N ALA A 146 -13.71 -7.72 2.65
CA ALA A 146 -13.07 -6.83 1.68
C ALA A 146 -12.39 -7.59 0.52
N PHE A 147 -11.64 -8.65 0.82
CA PHE A 147 -10.94 -9.41 -0.23
C PHE A 147 -11.89 -10.21 -1.14
N ASP A 148 -13.01 -10.69 -0.61
CA ASP A 148 -14.04 -11.35 -1.42
C ASP A 148 -14.72 -10.36 -2.37
N ARG A 149 -14.98 -9.14 -1.91
CA ARG A 149 -15.46 -8.05 -2.77
C ARG A 149 -14.47 -7.72 -3.88
N PHE A 150 -13.18 -7.64 -3.58
CA PHE A 150 -12.13 -7.51 -4.60
C PHE A 150 -12.20 -8.65 -5.61
N CYS A 151 -12.24 -9.91 -5.15
CA CYS A 151 -12.29 -11.07 -6.06
C CYS A 151 -13.51 -11.08 -6.98
N LYS A 152 -14.65 -10.55 -6.53
CA LYS A 152 -15.90 -10.50 -7.30
C LYS A 152 -16.03 -9.26 -8.19
N GLY A 153 -15.55 -8.12 -7.72
CA GLY A 153 -15.73 -6.82 -8.36
C GLY A 153 -14.58 -6.39 -9.27
N TYR A 154 -13.37 -6.90 -9.04
CA TYR A 154 -12.18 -6.45 -9.75
C TYR A 154 -12.20 -6.84 -11.23
N SER A 155 -11.88 -5.86 -12.09
CA SER A 155 -11.73 -6.08 -13.52
C SER A 155 -10.39 -5.55 -14.00
N ALA A 156 -9.40 -6.45 -14.13
CA ALA A 156 -8.12 -6.16 -14.76
C ALA A 156 -8.25 -5.60 -16.19
N ARG A 157 -9.38 -5.86 -16.85
CA ARG A 157 -9.62 -5.47 -18.24
C ARG A 157 -10.30 -4.10 -18.39
N PHE A 158 -11.30 -3.82 -17.56
CA PHE A 158 -12.20 -2.68 -17.74
C PHE A 158 -12.08 -1.62 -16.64
N ASP A 159 -11.55 -1.99 -15.48
CA ASP A 159 -11.35 -1.07 -14.36
C ASP A 159 -10.18 -1.49 -13.47
N PRO A 160 -8.95 -1.58 -14.01
CA PRO A 160 -7.83 -2.19 -13.30
C PRO A 160 -7.29 -1.35 -12.13
N ARG A 161 -7.66 -0.07 -12.04
CA ARG A 161 -7.29 0.86 -10.96
C ARG A 161 -8.19 0.75 -9.73
N ASN A 162 -9.40 0.23 -9.89
CA ASN A 162 -10.38 0.14 -8.80
C ASN A 162 -10.15 -1.13 -7.96
N ASP A 163 -9.86 -0.98 -6.67
CA ASP A 163 -9.67 -2.11 -5.74
C ASP A 163 -10.98 -2.76 -5.26
N CYS A 164 -12.12 -2.07 -5.38
CA CYS A 164 -13.46 -2.57 -5.00
C CYS A 164 -13.64 -2.95 -3.51
N MET A 165 -12.67 -2.68 -2.63
CA MET A 165 -12.67 -3.23 -1.27
C MET A 165 -13.43 -2.36 -0.27
N GLY A 166 -13.38 -1.03 -0.41
CA GLY A 166 -14.02 -0.09 0.53
C GLY A 166 -13.52 -0.30 1.96
N ILE A 167 -12.20 -0.30 2.14
CA ILE A 167 -11.54 -0.57 3.42
C ILE A 167 -11.36 0.71 4.21
N ASP A 168 -11.80 0.68 5.46
CA ASP A 168 -11.59 1.78 6.43
C ASP A 168 -10.54 1.44 7.51
N TYR A 169 -10.04 0.19 7.56
CA TYR A 169 -9.03 -0.20 8.54
C TYR A 169 -7.65 0.34 8.16
N PRO A 170 -7.03 1.20 8.99
CA PRO A 170 -5.71 1.76 8.72
C PRO A 170 -4.60 0.73 8.95
N LEU A 171 -3.43 1.03 8.38
CA LEU A 171 -2.18 0.31 8.66
C LEU A 171 -1.35 1.08 9.68
N LEU A 172 -0.29 0.46 10.20
CA LEU A 172 0.66 1.08 11.13
C LEU A 172 1.12 2.45 10.60
N GLY A 173 0.73 3.52 11.29
CA GLY A 173 1.13 4.88 10.97
C GLY A 173 0.60 5.45 9.66
N ARG A 174 -0.46 4.88 9.06
CA ARG A 174 -1.07 5.45 7.86
C ARG A 174 -2.48 4.92 7.59
N GLN A 175 -3.33 5.80 7.06
CA GLN A 175 -4.63 5.41 6.54
C GLN A 175 -4.50 4.57 5.28
N ALA A 176 -5.44 3.65 5.04
CA ALA A 176 -5.42 2.79 3.86
C ALA A 176 -5.38 3.62 2.57
N TYR A 177 -6.24 4.64 2.45
CA TYR A 177 -6.31 5.53 1.28
C TYR A 177 -5.04 6.35 1.03
N ALA A 178 -4.10 6.40 1.97
CA ALA A 178 -2.83 7.12 1.82
C ALA A 178 -1.74 6.28 1.13
N LEU A 179 -2.01 5.00 0.82
CA LEU A 179 -1.12 4.21 -0.01
C LEU A 179 -1.07 4.79 -1.43
N PRO A 180 0.13 4.92 -2.03
CA PRO A 180 0.27 5.56 -3.33
C PRO A 180 -0.24 4.69 -4.49
N GLU A 181 -0.30 3.37 -4.30
CA GLU A 181 -0.72 2.38 -5.30
C GLU A 181 -2.23 2.30 -5.49
N GLU A 182 -2.64 1.75 -6.63
CA GLU A 182 -4.05 1.55 -7.01
C GLU A 182 -4.31 0.09 -7.42
N GLY A 183 -5.58 -0.29 -7.45
CA GLY A 183 -6.05 -1.58 -7.97
C GLY A 183 -5.35 -2.78 -7.32
N VAL A 184 -4.84 -3.69 -8.16
CA VAL A 184 -4.17 -4.90 -7.67
C VAL A 184 -2.89 -4.63 -6.88
N TRP A 185 -2.19 -3.54 -7.17
CA TRP A 185 -0.96 -3.19 -6.45
C TRP A 185 -1.27 -2.68 -5.05
N PHE A 186 -2.30 -1.84 -4.92
CA PHE A 186 -2.85 -1.44 -3.63
C PHE A 186 -3.20 -2.66 -2.77
N VAL A 187 -3.97 -3.60 -3.32
CA VAL A 187 -4.40 -4.82 -2.61
C VAL A 187 -3.17 -5.61 -2.14
N GLY A 188 -2.17 -5.77 -3.01
CA GLY A 188 -0.92 -6.47 -2.69
C GLY A 188 -0.15 -5.81 -1.55
N THR A 189 0.07 -4.48 -1.62
CA THR A 189 0.75 -3.71 -0.58
C THR A 189 -0.02 -3.75 0.74
N TYR A 190 -1.33 -3.55 0.69
CA TYR A 190 -2.19 -3.52 1.87
C TYR A 190 -2.15 -4.84 2.65
N TYR A 191 -2.42 -5.98 1.99
CA TYR A 191 -2.41 -7.27 2.67
C TYR A 191 -1.00 -7.77 3.02
N SER A 192 0.05 -7.29 2.34
CA SER A 192 1.43 -7.56 2.77
C SER A 192 1.74 -6.87 4.09
N CYS A 193 1.31 -5.62 4.25
CA CYS A 193 1.40 -4.90 5.52
C CYS A 193 0.56 -5.60 6.60
N LEU A 194 -0.70 -5.92 6.29
CA LEU A 194 -1.60 -6.57 7.24
C LEU A 194 -1.12 -7.96 7.68
N LEU A 195 -0.41 -8.68 6.81
CA LEU A 195 0.29 -9.92 7.17
C LEU A 195 1.34 -9.66 8.26
N LEU A 196 2.18 -8.65 8.10
CA LEU A 196 3.19 -8.26 9.10
C LEU A 196 2.53 -7.80 10.40
N GLU A 197 1.46 -7.01 10.33
CA GLU A 197 0.69 -6.58 11.51
C GLU A 197 0.09 -7.77 12.27
N ASN A 198 -0.46 -8.76 11.55
CA ASN A 198 -0.97 -9.98 12.15
C ASN A 198 0.16 -10.81 12.79
N GLN A 199 1.34 -10.87 12.18
CA GLN A 199 2.52 -11.50 12.78
C GLN A 199 2.89 -10.81 14.10
N LEU A 200 2.96 -9.47 14.10
CA LEU A 200 3.26 -8.68 15.30
C LEU A 200 2.25 -8.94 16.42
N CYS A 201 0.96 -8.83 16.11
CA CYS A 201 -0.11 -8.98 17.10
C CYS A 201 -0.13 -10.39 17.72
N ARG A 202 0.34 -11.41 17.01
CA ARG A 202 0.45 -12.78 17.52
C ARG A 202 1.65 -13.01 18.44
N MET A 203 2.58 -12.06 18.54
CA MET A 203 3.71 -12.16 19.46
C MET A 203 3.29 -11.92 20.91
N VAL A 204 2.10 -11.35 21.14
CA VAL A 204 1.55 -11.12 22.48
C VAL A 204 0.32 -11.99 22.76
N PRO A 205 0.02 -12.30 24.03
CA PRO A 205 -1.20 -13.03 24.38
C PRO A 205 -2.46 -12.29 23.91
N ALA A 206 -3.42 -13.04 23.35
CA ALA A 206 -4.69 -12.46 22.88
C ALA A 206 -5.45 -11.70 23.97
N SER A 207 -5.36 -12.13 25.24
CA SER A 207 -5.95 -11.44 26.39
C SER A 207 -5.32 -10.07 26.65
N ALA A 208 -3.99 -9.96 26.52
CA ALA A 208 -3.27 -8.71 26.68
C ALA A 208 -3.65 -7.72 25.57
N LEU A 209 -3.76 -8.23 24.34
CA LEU A 209 -4.17 -7.44 23.18
C LEU A 209 -5.64 -6.99 23.31
N ALA A 210 -6.56 -7.85 23.76
CA ALA A 210 -7.94 -7.47 24.01
C ALA A 210 -8.08 -6.40 25.11
N ALA A 211 -7.32 -6.53 26.20
CA ALA A 211 -7.29 -5.52 27.26
C ALA A 211 -6.74 -4.18 26.77
N LEU A 212 -5.74 -4.19 25.86
CA LEU A 212 -5.22 -3.00 25.20
C LEU A 212 -6.33 -2.26 24.44
N PHE A 213 -7.07 -2.96 23.57
CA PHE A 213 -8.18 -2.35 22.83
C PHE A 213 -9.30 -1.86 23.74
N ALA A 214 -9.64 -2.63 24.78
CA ALA A 214 -10.70 -2.27 25.69
C ALA A 214 -10.40 -0.96 26.43
N GLY A 215 -9.18 -0.77 26.96
CA GLY A 215 -8.86 0.48 27.62
C GLY A 215 -8.60 1.63 26.64
N TYR A 216 -8.16 1.34 25.41
CA TYR A 216 -8.10 2.35 24.36
C TYR A 216 -9.51 2.88 24.03
N ALA A 217 -10.47 1.99 23.78
CA ALA A 217 -11.86 2.35 23.53
C ALA A 217 -12.49 3.14 24.69
N ARG A 218 -12.19 2.75 25.95
CA ARG A 218 -12.60 3.53 27.14
C ARG A 218 -12.05 4.95 27.14
N SER A 219 -10.79 5.15 26.77
CA SER A 219 -10.18 6.49 26.66
C SER A 219 -10.88 7.40 25.64
N TYR A 220 -11.59 6.82 24.67
CA TYR A 220 -12.34 7.54 23.63
C TYR A 220 -13.86 7.49 23.79
N HIS A 221 -14.36 6.91 24.89
CA HIS A 221 -15.79 6.73 25.15
C HIS A 221 -16.55 6.06 23.99
N CYS A 222 -15.94 5.06 23.35
CA CYS A 222 -16.55 4.28 22.28
C CYS A 222 -16.44 2.78 22.56
N GLU A 223 -17.15 1.99 21.75
CA GLU A 223 -16.96 0.54 21.74
C GLU A 223 -15.71 0.18 20.92
N PRO A 224 -15.01 -0.94 21.24
CA PRO A 224 -13.86 -1.39 20.46
C PRO A 224 -14.17 -1.56 18.96
N GLU A 225 -15.42 -1.90 18.63
CA GLU A 225 -15.87 -2.12 17.25
C GLU A 225 -15.80 -0.84 16.40
N ASP A 226 -15.99 0.32 17.04
CA ASP A 226 -15.99 1.65 16.42
C ASP A 226 -14.57 2.26 16.29
N LEU A 227 -13.53 1.52 16.71
CA LEU A 227 -12.16 2.00 16.63
C LEU A 227 -11.66 2.05 15.18
N HIS A 228 -11.10 3.20 14.82
CA HIS A 228 -10.47 3.44 13.51
C HIS A 228 -8.94 3.56 13.67
N ILE A 229 -8.32 2.58 14.32
CA ILE A 229 -6.87 2.51 14.55
C ILE A 229 -6.31 1.13 14.22
N SER A 230 -5.04 1.09 13.78
CA SER A 230 -4.35 -0.17 13.54
C SER A 230 -4.02 -0.84 14.87
N ALA A 231 -4.28 -2.13 14.92
CA ALA A 231 -3.89 -3.00 16.01
C ALA A 231 -2.38 -3.02 16.24
N ALA A 232 -1.61 -3.03 15.15
CA ALA A 232 -0.17 -2.96 15.22
C ALA A 232 0.29 -1.61 15.76
N GLU A 233 -0.40 -0.51 15.45
CA GLU A 233 -0.05 0.82 15.97
C GLU A 233 -0.15 0.89 17.49
N LEU A 234 -1.27 0.42 18.06
CA LEU A 234 -1.39 0.35 19.52
C LEU A 234 -0.32 -0.53 20.15
N LEU A 235 -0.02 -1.68 19.54
CA LEU A 235 0.98 -2.59 20.06
C LEU A 235 2.40 -1.98 19.97
N VAL A 236 2.80 -1.42 18.82
CA VAL A 236 4.11 -0.78 18.66
C VAL A 236 4.27 0.39 19.64
N ASN A 237 3.22 1.19 19.86
CA ASN A 237 3.21 2.24 20.87
C ASN A 237 3.51 1.69 22.27
N GLN A 238 2.95 0.53 22.63
CA GLN A 238 3.28 -0.13 23.90
C GLN A 238 4.70 -0.67 23.95
N LEU A 239 5.19 -1.27 22.85
CA LEU A 239 6.55 -1.80 22.81
C LEU A 239 7.61 -0.69 22.94
N LEU A 240 7.37 0.46 22.31
CA LEU A 240 8.24 1.64 22.40
C LEU A 240 8.16 2.26 23.81
N THR A 241 6.95 2.39 24.36
CA THR A 241 6.76 2.83 25.75
C THR A 241 7.48 1.89 26.74
N GLY A 242 7.42 0.58 26.52
CA GLY A 242 8.13 -0.40 27.33
C GLY A 242 9.66 -0.32 27.23
N ILE A 243 10.21 0.16 26.11
CA ILE A 243 11.64 0.49 26.05
C ILE A 243 11.97 1.66 26.97
N LEU A 244 11.16 2.72 26.93
CA LEU A 244 11.39 3.92 27.73
C LEU A 244 11.24 3.66 29.23
N LEU A 245 10.33 2.76 29.61
CA LEU A 245 10.08 2.36 31.01
C LEU A 245 10.92 1.15 31.45
N GLU A 246 11.87 0.71 30.63
CA GLU A 246 12.73 -0.45 30.92
C GLU A 246 11.97 -1.76 31.21
N ALA A 247 10.76 -1.88 30.66
CA ALA A 247 9.93 -3.09 30.78
C ALA A 247 10.48 -4.25 29.94
N ALA A 248 10.01 -5.46 30.25
CA ALA A 248 10.40 -6.66 29.53
C ALA A 248 9.89 -6.64 28.06
N PRO A 249 10.61 -7.27 27.11
CA PRO A 249 10.16 -7.37 25.73
C PRO A 249 8.76 -8.00 25.63
N LEU A 250 7.94 -7.50 24.71
CA LEU A 250 6.56 -7.98 24.47
C LEU A 250 5.60 -7.86 25.66
N GLN A 251 6.01 -7.18 26.74
CA GLN A 251 5.11 -6.84 27.83
C GLN A 251 4.17 -5.71 27.39
N VAL A 252 2.87 -5.99 27.39
CA VAL A 252 1.84 -4.97 27.18
C VAL A 252 1.64 -4.23 28.50
N LEU A 253 1.87 -2.92 28.49
CA LEU A 253 1.77 -2.07 29.68
C LEU A 253 0.42 -1.34 29.70
N PHE A 254 -0.11 -1.17 30.91
CA PHE A 254 -1.23 -0.29 31.20
C PHE A 254 -0.68 0.86 32.03
N THR A 255 0.11 1.71 31.39
CA THR A 255 0.82 2.80 32.05
C THR A 255 -0.15 3.97 32.28
N GLU A 256 -0.14 4.55 33.48
CA GLU A 256 -0.87 5.79 33.72
C GLU A 256 -0.24 6.96 32.96
N ARG A 257 -1.09 7.85 32.42
CA ARG A 257 -0.68 9.05 31.66
C ARG A 257 0.43 9.85 32.32
N ASN A 258 0.37 9.97 33.64
CA ASN A 258 1.27 10.80 34.43
C ASN A 258 2.73 10.30 34.41
N GLN A 259 2.96 9.00 34.24
CA GLN A 259 4.31 8.45 34.18
C GLN A 259 5.03 8.85 32.89
N LEU A 260 4.30 8.98 31.78
CA LEU A 260 4.87 9.37 30.47
C LEU A 260 4.98 10.89 30.27
N LEU A 261 4.22 11.69 31.03
CA LEU A 261 4.26 13.15 30.95
C LEU A 261 5.55 13.74 31.54
N GLY A 262 6.18 13.05 32.50
CA GLY A 262 7.43 13.50 33.12
C GLY A 262 8.70 13.14 32.35
N MET A 263 8.59 12.38 31.26
CA MET A 263 9.74 11.83 30.54
C MET A 263 10.24 12.78 29.43
N PRO A 264 11.56 12.91 29.24
CA PRO A 264 12.10 13.69 28.13
C PRO A 264 11.69 13.07 26.79
N LYS A 265 11.58 13.92 25.76
CA LYS A 265 11.34 13.47 24.39
C LYS A 265 12.47 12.53 23.95
N PRO A 266 12.18 11.29 23.52
CA PRO A 266 13.20 10.41 22.98
C PRO A 266 13.68 10.92 21.63
N ASP A 267 14.96 10.73 21.35
CA ASP A 267 15.52 10.95 20.02
C ASP A 267 15.28 9.74 19.11
N VAL A 268 15.00 10.01 17.84
CA VAL A 268 14.66 8.95 16.86
C VAL A 268 15.81 7.93 16.73
N PRO A 269 17.10 8.33 16.56
CA PRO A 269 18.16 7.36 16.35
C PRO A 269 18.40 6.42 17.54
N SER A 270 18.39 6.93 18.77
CA SER A 270 18.61 6.09 19.97
C SER A 270 17.43 5.16 20.21
N LEU A 271 16.19 5.63 20.00
CA LEU A 271 15.00 4.78 20.13
C LEU A 271 14.95 3.69 19.05
N GLN A 272 15.33 4.00 17.81
CA GLN A 272 15.49 3.00 16.74
C GLN A 272 16.56 1.96 17.10
N ALA A 273 17.75 2.40 17.53
CA ALA A 273 18.82 1.47 17.92
C ALA A 273 18.42 0.59 19.12
N ALA A 274 17.69 1.15 20.09
CA ALA A 274 17.17 0.39 21.24
C ALA A 274 16.10 -0.62 20.83
N PHE A 275 15.19 -0.22 19.92
CA PHE A 275 14.16 -1.11 19.38
C PHE A 275 14.79 -2.25 18.58
N HIS A 276 15.72 -1.93 17.67
CA HIS A 276 16.46 -2.88 16.86
C HIS A 276 17.12 -3.96 17.74
N ARG A 277 17.97 -3.54 18.67
CA ARG A 277 18.68 -4.45 19.58
C ARG A 277 17.74 -5.33 20.39
N ARG A 278 16.58 -4.80 20.78
CA ARG A 278 15.61 -5.53 21.59
C ARG A 278 14.85 -6.59 20.79
N TYR A 279 14.57 -6.32 19.51
CA TYR A 279 13.66 -7.15 18.71
C TYR A 279 14.30 -7.87 17.53
N GLU A 280 15.57 -7.64 17.19
CA GLU A 280 16.29 -8.31 16.09
C GLU A 280 16.33 -9.84 16.19
N SER A 281 16.32 -10.38 17.42
CA SER A 281 16.30 -11.83 17.67
C SER A 281 14.89 -12.42 17.80
N ILE A 282 13.85 -11.57 17.80
CA ILE A 282 12.47 -11.96 18.07
C ILE A 282 11.59 -11.77 16.81
N MET A 283 11.79 -10.68 16.08
CA MET A 283 11.06 -10.35 14.86
C MET A 283 11.82 -10.83 13.63
N SER A 284 11.10 -11.19 12.57
CA SER A 284 11.72 -11.39 11.25
C SER A 284 12.26 -10.06 10.71
N PRO A 285 13.30 -10.05 9.86
CA PRO A 285 13.83 -8.80 9.32
C PRO A 285 12.79 -7.90 8.63
N PRO A 286 11.84 -8.42 7.82
CA PRO A 286 10.78 -7.59 7.24
C PRO A 286 9.83 -6.97 8.29
N LEU A 287 9.51 -7.73 9.35
CA LEU A 287 8.64 -7.25 10.42
C LEU A 287 9.34 -6.16 11.24
N LEU A 288 10.62 -6.36 11.56
CA LEU A 288 11.42 -5.39 12.29
C LEU A 288 11.50 -4.06 11.52
N ALA A 289 11.87 -4.12 10.23
CA ALA A 289 11.97 -2.94 9.37
C ALA A 289 10.61 -2.20 9.26
N TYR A 290 9.52 -2.95 9.17
CA TYR A 290 8.16 -2.38 9.12
C TYR A 290 7.79 -1.64 10.41
N ALA A 291 8.10 -2.21 11.58
CA ALA A 291 7.85 -1.55 12.87
C ALA A 291 8.78 -0.35 13.11
N GLU A 292 10.06 -0.45 12.74
CA GLU A 292 11.04 0.62 12.90
C GLU A 292 10.72 1.87 12.06
N ALA A 293 10.11 1.69 10.89
CA ALA A 293 9.65 2.78 10.04
C ALA A 293 8.60 3.68 10.72
N TYR A 294 7.90 3.18 11.75
CA TYR A 294 6.93 3.94 12.53
C TYR A 294 7.55 4.82 13.61
N ILE A 295 8.78 4.54 14.05
CA ILE A 295 9.43 5.24 15.19
C ILE A 295 9.52 6.76 14.99
N PRO A 296 9.88 7.31 13.81
CA PRO A 296 9.87 8.76 13.60
C PRO A 296 8.50 9.38 13.85
N ARG A 297 7.42 8.69 13.44
CA ARG A 297 6.05 9.14 13.67
C ARG A 297 5.68 9.10 15.15
N PHE A 298 6.02 8.02 15.85
CA PHE A 298 5.88 7.95 17.30
C PHE A 298 6.54 9.15 18.01
N VAL A 299 7.81 9.45 17.68
CA VAL A 299 8.53 10.58 18.30
C VAL A 299 7.94 11.94 17.90
N TRP A 300 7.41 12.07 16.68
CA TRP A 300 6.68 13.28 16.26
C TRP A 300 5.38 13.45 17.06
N GLU A 301 4.61 12.38 17.23
CA GLU A 301 3.39 12.36 18.06
C GLU A 301 3.73 12.60 19.55
N TRP A 302 4.95 12.28 20.00
CA TRP A 302 5.48 12.68 21.31
C TRP A 302 5.65 14.22 21.41
N SER A 303 5.90 14.90 20.30
CA SER A 303 6.19 16.34 20.33
C SER A 303 4.93 17.20 20.46
N ILE A 304 3.77 16.63 20.13
CA ILE A 304 2.46 17.30 20.11
C ILE A 304 1.61 17.00 21.36
N ARG A 305 2.24 16.43 22.40
CA ARG A 305 1.64 16.02 23.68
C ARG A 305 0.99 17.13 24.51
N ASP A 306 1.32 18.39 24.23
CA ASP A 306 0.77 19.56 24.93
C ASP A 306 -0.67 19.90 24.46
N GLY A 307 -1.18 19.25 23.41
CA GLY A 307 -2.58 19.31 23.01
C GLY A 307 -3.44 18.27 23.76
N TYR A 308 -4.54 18.72 24.37
CA TYR A 308 -5.45 17.93 25.22
C TYR A 308 -5.94 16.57 24.63
N GLN A 309 -5.85 16.35 23.31
CA GLN A 309 -6.45 15.20 22.61
C GLN A 309 -5.48 14.13 22.09
N MET A 310 -4.19 14.41 21.86
CA MET A 310 -3.33 13.49 21.10
C MET A 310 -2.66 12.37 21.93
N LEU A 311 -2.55 12.55 23.25
CA LEU A 311 -2.04 11.52 24.16
C LEU A 311 -3.05 10.39 24.45
N ALA A 312 -4.31 10.55 24.06
CA ALA A 312 -5.28 9.46 24.15
C ALA A 312 -4.91 8.30 23.19
N ASN A 313 -4.10 8.55 22.14
CA ASN A 313 -3.61 7.52 21.23
C ASN A 313 -2.61 6.52 21.90
N TRP A 314 -2.13 6.84 23.11
CA TRP A 314 -0.92 6.26 23.69
C TRP A 314 -1.19 5.44 24.95
N LEU A 315 -2.29 5.76 25.62
CA LEU A 315 -2.52 5.40 27.01
C LEU A 315 -3.84 4.67 27.10
N VAL A 316 -3.72 3.38 27.31
CA VAL A 316 -4.81 2.52 27.74
C VAL A 316 -4.95 2.76 29.23
N LEU A 317 -5.83 3.69 29.57
CA LEU A 317 -6.14 4.01 30.97
C LEU A 317 -6.93 2.83 31.57
N PRO A 318 -6.63 2.43 32.83
CA PRO A 318 -7.42 1.42 33.53
C PRO A 318 -8.91 1.78 33.56
#